data_AF-A0A6M4BGY5-F1
#
_entry.id   AF-A0A6M4BGY5-F1
#
_cell.length_a   1.000
_cell.length_b   1.000
_cell.length_c   1.000
_cell.angle_alpha   90.00
_cell.angle_beta   90.00
_cell.angle_gamma   90.00
#
_symmetry.space_group_name_H-M   'P 1'
#
loop_
_entity.id
_entity.type
_entity.pdbx_description
1 polymer ?
#
loop_
_entity_poly.entity_id
_entity_poly.type
_entity_poly.pdbx_seq_one_letter_code
_entity_poly.pdbx_strand_id
1 'polypeptide(L)'
;KSVFQKNQPFSKPLIYALFNDLKQPQKELQDDSIYNFAERRFGKEIADYAIAPMICGICAGDAKEISVKFLMKTLFEWEQNHGGVVKGLMKSFFKSKTEDDLDLSDLAKKSQEEKWNVYTIKGGLEKFPVTLHNYLKENNVNMNLNSRVEEIQFVDSSTVTLKNTN
;
A
#
# COMPACT_ATOMS: atom_id res chain seq x y z
N LYS A 1 -14.36 -22.10 -5.35
CA LYS A 1 -15.09 -22.99 -4.41
C LYS A 1 -14.73 -22.77 -2.93
N SER A 2 -13.61 -22.09 -2.59
CA SER A 2 -13.16 -21.90 -1.19
C SER A 2 -13.97 -20.89 -0.34
N VAL A 3 -14.47 -19.80 -0.94
CA VAL A 3 -15.11 -18.67 -0.19
C VAL A 3 -16.42 -19.04 0.52
N PHE A 4 -17.14 -20.06 0.03
CA PHE A 4 -18.40 -20.54 0.60
C PHE A 4 -18.23 -21.73 1.56
N GLN A 5 -17.00 -22.21 1.73
CA GLN A 5 -16.68 -23.33 2.61
C GLN A 5 -15.93 -22.81 3.84
N LYS A 6 -16.12 -23.50 4.96
CA LYS A 6 -15.34 -23.26 6.18
C LYS A 6 -13.93 -23.81 5.96
N ASN A 7 -12.91 -22.96 6.12
CA ASN A 7 -11.51 -23.36 6.05
C ASN A 7 -10.82 -22.87 7.32
N GLN A 8 -10.10 -23.75 8.01
CA GLN A 8 -9.28 -23.32 9.15
C GLN A 8 -8.22 -22.29 8.67
N PRO A 9 -7.90 -21.26 9.46
CA PRO A 9 -8.30 -21.01 10.85
C PRO A 9 -9.68 -20.35 11.03
N PHE A 10 -10.43 -20.06 9.96
CA PHE A 10 -11.73 -19.40 10.03
C PHE A 10 -12.84 -20.35 10.50
N SER A 11 -13.63 -19.92 11.48
CA SER A 11 -14.76 -20.71 11.99
C SER A 11 -15.98 -20.65 11.08
N LYS A 12 -16.08 -19.61 10.25
CA LYS A 12 -17.18 -19.35 9.30
C LYS A 12 -16.65 -19.21 7.88
N PRO A 13 -17.48 -19.45 6.85
CA PRO A 13 -17.13 -19.12 5.47
C PRO A 13 -16.80 -17.64 5.29
N LEU A 14 -15.79 -17.32 4.48
CA LEU A 14 -15.29 -15.95 4.27
C LEU A 14 -16.36 -15.00 3.68
N ILE A 15 -17.36 -15.53 2.98
CA ILE A 15 -18.51 -14.72 2.51
C ILE A 15 -19.22 -14.01 3.66
N TYR A 16 -19.18 -14.54 4.89
CA TYR A 16 -19.77 -13.90 6.06
C TYR A 16 -19.11 -12.56 6.39
N ALA A 17 -17.80 -12.43 6.16
CA ALA A 17 -17.09 -11.16 6.35
C ALA A 17 -17.61 -10.07 5.39
N LEU A 18 -17.90 -10.45 4.14
CA LEU A 18 -18.49 -9.54 3.14
C LEU A 18 -19.92 -9.14 3.54
N PHE A 19 -20.72 -10.09 4.02
CA PHE A 19 -22.05 -9.77 4.56
C PHE A 19 -22.00 -8.90 5.81
N ASN A 20 -20.99 -9.08 6.67
CA ASN A 20 -20.79 -8.23 7.85
C ASN A 20 -20.50 -6.79 7.42
N ASP A 21 -19.59 -6.58 6.45
CA ASP A 21 -19.28 -5.22 5.95
C ASP A 21 -20.52 -4.52 5.39
N LEU A 22 -21.35 -5.23 4.62
CA LEU A 22 -22.57 -4.68 4.04
C LEU A 22 -23.63 -4.30 5.09
N LYS A 23 -23.66 -4.99 6.24
CA LYS A 23 -24.63 -4.77 7.32
C LYS A 23 -24.16 -3.71 8.32
N GLN A 24 -22.86 -3.56 8.51
CA GLN A 24 -22.31 -2.66 9.51
C GLN A 24 -22.56 -1.19 9.11
N PRO A 25 -23.15 -0.35 9.99
CA PRO A 25 -23.38 1.05 9.67
C PRO A 25 -22.05 1.80 9.52
N GLN A 26 -22.07 2.90 8.78
CA GLN A 26 -20.94 3.82 8.76
C GLN A 26 -20.68 4.38 10.16
N LYS A 27 -19.40 4.46 10.56
CA LYS A 27 -19.00 5.17 11.76
C LYS A 27 -18.07 6.29 11.34
N GLU A 28 -18.49 7.54 11.57
CA GLU A 28 -17.66 8.69 11.24
C GLU A 28 -16.45 8.73 12.18
N LEU A 29 -15.27 8.47 11.61
CA LEU A 29 -13.98 8.52 12.30
C LEU A 29 -13.03 9.38 11.47
N GLN A 30 -12.16 10.14 12.13
CA GLN A 30 -11.06 10.84 11.45
C GLN A 30 -9.93 9.88 11.07
N ASP A 31 -9.69 8.88 11.94
CA ASP A 31 -8.75 7.78 11.76
C ASP A 31 -9.11 6.61 12.71
N ASP A 32 -8.56 5.43 12.44
CA ASP A 32 -8.67 4.23 13.27
C ASP A 32 -7.46 3.32 13.03
N SER A 33 -7.20 2.35 13.91
CA SER A 33 -6.20 1.32 13.60
C SER A 33 -6.72 0.36 12.54
N ILE A 34 -5.82 -0.23 11.76
CA ILE A 34 -6.16 -1.24 10.75
C ILE A 34 -6.90 -2.41 11.40
N TYR A 35 -6.47 -2.84 12.59
CA TYR A 35 -7.10 -3.93 13.34
C TYR A 35 -8.55 -3.59 13.73
N ASN A 36 -8.78 -2.45 14.37
CA ASN A 36 -10.12 -2.05 14.82
C ASN A 36 -11.08 -1.87 13.64
N PHE A 37 -10.58 -1.26 12.55
CA PHE A 37 -11.33 -1.12 11.31
C PHE A 37 -11.74 -2.49 10.76
N ALA A 38 -10.78 -3.43 10.66
CA ALA A 38 -11.03 -4.77 10.14
C ALA A 38 -11.96 -5.60 11.05
N GLU A 39 -11.77 -5.54 12.37
CA GLU A 39 -12.60 -6.26 13.34
C GLU A 39 -14.05 -5.78 13.25
N ARG A 40 -14.27 -4.47 13.22
CA ARG A 40 -15.60 -3.87 13.12
C ARG A 40 -16.27 -4.21 11.79
N ARG A 41 -15.55 -4.09 10.67
CA ARG A 41 -16.11 -4.24 9.31
C ARG A 41 -16.26 -5.69 8.88
N PHE A 42 -15.26 -6.52 9.13
CA PHE A 42 -15.17 -7.88 8.60
C PHE A 42 -15.25 -8.96 9.69
N GLY A 43 -15.08 -8.58 10.95
CA GLY A 43 -15.12 -9.48 12.11
C GLY A 43 -13.73 -9.83 12.63
N LYS A 44 -13.69 -10.24 13.89
CA LYS A 44 -12.46 -10.55 14.64
C LYS A 44 -11.55 -11.57 13.97
N GLU A 45 -12.10 -12.64 13.39
CA GLU A 45 -11.28 -13.67 12.72
C GLU A 45 -10.52 -13.13 11.49
N ILE A 46 -11.11 -12.17 10.76
CA ILE A 46 -10.45 -11.52 9.63
C ILE A 46 -9.35 -10.59 10.14
N ALA A 47 -9.62 -9.84 11.20
CA ALA A 47 -8.62 -8.99 11.83
C ALA A 47 -7.41 -9.81 12.33
N ASP A 48 -7.66 -10.93 13.03
CA ASP A 48 -6.63 -11.77 13.64
C ASP A 48 -5.85 -12.63 12.63
N TYR A 49 -6.53 -13.28 11.68
CA TYR A 49 -5.90 -14.31 10.85
C TYR A 49 -5.59 -13.90 9.42
N ALA A 50 -6.12 -12.76 8.96
CA ALA A 50 -5.82 -12.24 7.62
C ALA A 50 -5.10 -10.90 7.70
N ILE A 51 -5.69 -9.92 8.37
CA ILE A 51 -5.19 -8.55 8.35
C ILE A 51 -3.93 -8.39 9.20
N ALA A 52 -3.92 -8.86 10.46
CA ALA A 52 -2.71 -8.75 11.29
C ALA A 52 -1.47 -9.44 10.66
N PRO A 53 -1.56 -10.69 10.13
CA PRO A 53 -0.45 -11.31 9.41
C PRO A 53 -0.06 -10.59 8.12
N MET A 54 -1.04 -10.03 7.40
CA MET A 54 -0.77 -9.24 6.18
C MET A 54 0.04 -7.99 6.50
N ILE A 55 -0.34 -7.23 7.54
CA ILE A 55 0.40 -6.03 7.96
C ILE A 55 1.80 -6.39 8.44
N CYS A 56 1.94 -7.45 9.22
CA CYS A 56 3.25 -7.99 9.59
C CYS A 56 4.09 -8.35 8.35
N GLY A 57 3.48 -8.93 7.32
CA GLY A 57 4.18 -9.29 6.08
C GLY A 57 4.56 -8.09 5.19
N ILE A 58 3.82 -6.99 5.24
CA ILE A 58 4.08 -5.79 4.42
C ILE A 58 5.14 -4.90 5.05
N CYS A 59 5.00 -4.59 6.35
CA CYS A 59 5.84 -3.59 7.01
C CYS A 59 6.45 -4.06 8.33
N ALA A 60 6.29 -5.34 8.71
CA ALA A 60 6.74 -5.88 9.99
C ALA A 60 6.21 -5.10 11.22
N GLY A 61 5.07 -4.43 11.08
CA GLY A 61 4.44 -3.65 12.15
C GLY A 61 3.17 -4.29 12.72
N ASP A 62 2.64 -3.70 13.79
CA ASP A 62 1.40 -4.14 14.45
C ASP A 62 0.17 -3.45 13.85
N ALA A 63 -0.78 -4.25 13.35
CA ALA A 63 -2.05 -3.76 12.82
C ALA A 63 -2.89 -2.98 13.83
N LYS A 64 -2.65 -3.15 15.14
CA LYS A 64 -3.34 -2.40 16.20
C LYS A 64 -2.82 -0.99 16.40
N GLU A 65 -1.60 -0.71 15.96
CA GLU A 65 -0.95 0.60 16.10
C GLU A 65 -0.97 1.41 14.81
N ILE A 66 -0.97 0.74 13.66
CA ILE A 66 -0.91 1.41 12.37
C ILE A 66 -2.29 1.95 11.96
N SER A 67 -2.29 3.22 11.57
CA SER A 67 -3.44 3.92 10.98
C SER A 67 -3.95 3.25 9.70
N VAL A 68 -5.26 3.01 9.64
CA VAL A 68 -5.94 2.52 8.43
C VAL A 68 -5.87 3.56 7.30
N LYS A 69 -5.91 4.85 7.64
CA LYS A 69 -5.80 5.93 6.66
C LYS A 69 -4.40 6.03 6.05
N PHE A 70 -3.37 5.61 6.79
CA PHE A 70 -1.98 5.60 6.33
C PHE A 70 -1.70 4.47 5.32
N LEU A 71 -1.98 3.20 5.68
CA LEU A 71 -1.65 2.06 4.79
C LEU A 71 -2.81 1.61 3.89
N MET A 72 -4.06 1.85 4.28
CA MET A 72 -5.26 1.30 3.62
C MET A 72 -6.26 2.41 3.26
N LYS A 73 -5.74 3.59 2.87
CA LYS A 73 -6.52 4.80 2.57
C LYS A 73 -7.75 4.54 1.69
N THR A 74 -7.58 3.81 0.59
CA THR A 74 -8.66 3.50 -0.35
C THR A 74 -9.82 2.73 0.31
N LEU A 75 -9.53 1.76 1.19
CA LEU A 75 -10.57 1.02 1.89
C LEU A 75 -11.30 1.90 2.91
N PHE A 76 -10.56 2.74 3.62
CA PHE A 76 -11.14 3.71 4.55
C PHE A 76 -12.03 4.72 3.82
N GLU A 77 -11.61 5.24 2.67
CA GLU A 77 -12.43 6.14 1.85
C GLU A 77 -13.67 5.46 1.30
N TRP A 78 -13.60 4.18 0.93
CA TRP A 78 -14.79 3.43 0.52
C TRP A 78 -15.79 3.25 1.64
N GLU A 79 -15.34 2.94 2.86
CA GLU A 79 -16.20 2.95 4.04
C GLU A 79 -16.86 4.33 4.21
N GLN A 80 -16.07 5.39 4.22
CA GLN A 80 -16.52 6.73 4.60
C GLN A 80 -17.42 7.38 3.54
N ASN A 81 -17.20 7.09 2.25
CA ASN A 81 -17.97 7.68 1.17
C ASN A 81 -19.16 6.82 0.71
N HIS A 82 -19.14 5.52 0.99
CA HIS A 82 -20.13 4.57 0.47
C HIS A 82 -20.81 3.73 1.57
N GLY A 83 -20.48 3.98 2.84
CA GLY A 83 -21.04 3.29 3.99
C GLY A 83 -20.62 1.82 4.12
N GLY A 84 -19.57 1.40 3.40
CA GLY A 84 -19.03 0.04 3.43
C GLY A 84 -17.97 -0.20 2.35
N VAL A 85 -17.00 -1.05 2.65
CA VAL A 85 -15.86 -1.32 1.74
C VAL A 85 -16.33 -2.06 0.49
N VAL A 86 -17.22 -3.05 0.64
CA VAL A 86 -17.74 -3.86 -0.48
C VAL A 86 -18.56 -2.99 -1.43
N LYS A 87 -19.33 -2.03 -0.90
CA LYS A 87 -20.10 -1.06 -1.71
C LYS A 87 -19.16 -0.16 -2.52
N GLY A 88 -18.09 0.32 -1.91
CA GLY A 88 -17.09 1.13 -2.61
C GLY A 88 -16.35 0.36 -3.69
N LEU A 89 -15.98 -0.89 -3.42
CA LEU A 89 -15.37 -1.77 -4.40
C LEU A 89 -16.29 -1.98 -5.62
N MET A 90 -17.57 -2.32 -5.40
CA MET A 90 -18.55 -2.48 -6.48
C MET A 90 -18.66 -1.20 -7.32
N LYS A 91 -18.78 -0.03 -6.68
CA LYS A 91 -18.86 1.26 -7.39
C LYS A 91 -17.59 1.57 -8.19
N SER A 92 -16.42 1.18 -7.69
CA SER A 92 -15.14 1.33 -8.40
C SER A 92 -15.08 0.49 -9.66
N PHE A 93 -15.70 -0.70 -9.69
CA PHE A 93 -15.78 -1.52 -10.90
C PHE A 93 -16.76 -0.96 -11.94
N PHE A 94 -17.83 -0.29 -11.50
CA PHE A 94 -18.80 0.36 -12.40
C PHE A 94 -18.33 1.72 -12.91
N LYS A 95 -17.35 2.35 -12.25
CA LYS A 95 -16.68 3.53 -12.78
C LYS A 95 -15.77 3.05 -13.92
N SER A 96 -16.14 3.35 -15.16
CA SER A 96 -15.31 3.06 -16.33
C SER A 96 -13.90 3.61 -16.08
N LYS A 97 -12.88 2.78 -16.32
CA LYS A 97 -11.51 3.28 -16.46
C LYS A 97 -11.58 4.40 -17.49
N THR A 98 -11.39 5.63 -17.06
CA THR A 98 -10.88 6.64 -17.99
C THR A 98 -9.57 6.05 -18.49
N GLU A 99 -9.50 5.78 -19.79
CA GLU A 99 -8.23 5.54 -20.45
C GLU A 99 -7.43 6.81 -20.26
N ASP A 100 -6.69 6.89 -19.16
CA ASP A 100 -5.57 7.82 -19.08
C ASP A 100 -4.63 7.34 -20.19
N ASP A 101 -4.49 8.17 -21.23
CA ASP A 101 -3.64 7.97 -22.41
C ASP A 101 -2.16 8.05 -21.99
N LEU A 102 -1.78 7.17 -21.06
CA LEU A 102 -0.42 7.00 -20.60
C LEU A 102 0.28 6.19 -21.68
N ASP A 103 1.28 6.79 -22.33
CA ASP A 103 2.18 6.08 -23.23
C ASP A 103 2.97 5.04 -22.43
N LEU A 104 2.42 3.83 -22.37
CA LEU A 104 3.00 2.71 -21.63
C LEU A 104 4.22 2.20 -22.38
N SER A 105 5.34 2.06 -21.66
CA SER A 105 6.50 1.31 -22.17
C SER A 105 6.13 -0.11 -22.60
N ASP A 106 6.90 -0.69 -23.52
CA ASP A 106 6.68 -2.07 -24.01
C ASP A 106 6.68 -3.10 -22.87
N LEU A 107 7.52 -2.89 -21.84
CA LEU A 107 7.55 -3.75 -20.67
C LEU A 107 6.25 -3.68 -19.87
N ALA A 108 5.67 -2.48 -19.73
CA ALA A 108 4.40 -2.29 -19.04
C ALA A 108 3.25 -2.95 -19.82
N LYS A 109 3.21 -2.82 -21.15
CA LYS A 109 2.23 -3.51 -22.01
C LYS A 109 2.33 -5.03 -21.85
N LYS A 110 3.55 -5.57 -21.98
CA LYS A 110 3.82 -7.00 -21.78
C LYS A 110 3.38 -7.50 -20.40
N SER A 111 3.61 -6.73 -19.34
CA SER A 111 3.21 -7.12 -17.98
C SER A 111 1.69 -7.26 -17.82
N GLN A 112 0.90 -6.45 -18.54
CA GLN A 112 -0.55 -6.52 -18.54
C GLN A 112 -1.05 -7.72 -19.34
N GLU A 113 -0.48 -7.97 -20.51
CA GLU A 113 -0.81 -9.11 -21.38
C GLU A 113 -0.53 -10.45 -20.68
N GLU A 114 0.64 -10.56 -20.04
CA GLU A 114 1.07 -11.76 -19.32
C GLU A 114 0.53 -11.86 -17.88
N LYS A 115 -0.21 -10.85 -17.40
CA LYS A 115 -0.84 -10.80 -16.08
C LYS A 115 0.14 -11.06 -14.92
N TRP A 116 1.27 -10.35 -14.92
CA TRP A 116 2.27 -10.49 -13.87
C TRP A 116 1.70 -10.08 -12.50
N ASN A 117 1.86 -10.94 -11.49
CA ASN A 117 1.44 -10.66 -10.11
C ASN A 117 2.62 -10.18 -9.24
N VAL A 118 3.79 -10.80 -9.41
CA VAL A 118 5.04 -10.47 -8.71
C VAL A 118 6.19 -10.71 -9.69
N TYR A 119 7.13 -9.77 -9.78
CA TYR A 119 8.32 -9.87 -10.62
C TYR A 119 9.52 -9.25 -9.91
N THR A 120 10.73 -9.59 -10.36
CA THR A 120 11.99 -9.07 -9.83
C THR A 120 13.01 -8.92 -10.94
N ILE A 121 14.13 -8.28 -10.65
CA ILE A 121 15.24 -8.09 -11.61
C ILE A 121 16.17 -9.30 -11.53
N LYS A 122 16.54 -9.86 -12.69
CA LYS A 122 17.53 -10.94 -12.76
C LYS A 122 18.85 -10.46 -12.14
N GLY A 123 19.35 -11.21 -11.15
CA GLY A 123 20.52 -10.82 -10.36
C GLY A 123 20.21 -10.02 -9.09
N GLY A 124 18.93 -9.81 -8.77
CA GLY A 124 18.48 -9.17 -7.52
C GLY A 124 18.07 -7.71 -7.69
N LEU A 125 17.28 -7.21 -6.73
CA LEU A 125 16.77 -5.84 -6.74
C LEU A 125 17.88 -4.79 -6.58
N GLU A 126 19.05 -5.16 -6.03
CA GLU A 126 20.24 -4.30 -5.95
C GLU A 126 20.71 -3.81 -7.32
N LYS A 127 20.43 -4.57 -8.38
CA LYS A 127 20.77 -4.15 -9.74
C LYS A 127 20.14 -2.81 -10.10
N PHE A 128 18.96 -2.49 -9.55
CA PHE A 128 18.29 -1.21 -9.76
C PHE A 128 19.09 0.00 -9.22
N PRO A 129 19.36 0.11 -7.90
CA PRO A 129 20.16 1.23 -7.37
C PRO A 129 21.58 1.26 -7.94
N VAL A 130 22.20 0.12 -8.24
CA VAL A 130 23.53 0.08 -8.89
C VAL A 130 23.49 0.69 -10.30
N THR A 131 22.47 0.35 -11.08
CA THR A 131 22.32 0.91 -12.44
C THR A 131 22.02 2.39 -12.39
N LEU A 132 21.16 2.83 -11.44
CA LEU A 132 20.88 4.24 -11.21
C LEU A 132 22.14 5.02 -10.80
N HIS A 133 22.97 4.46 -9.91
CA HIS A 133 24.24 5.06 -9.53
C HIS A 133 25.18 5.27 -10.73
N ASN A 134 25.33 4.25 -11.57
CA ASN A 134 26.18 4.34 -12.77
C ASN A 134 25.65 5.39 -13.75
N TYR A 135 24.33 5.40 -14.00
CA TYR A 135 23.71 6.40 -14.86
C TYR A 135 23.95 7.82 -14.35
N LEU A 136 23.76 8.08 -13.05
CA LEU A 136 24.02 9.40 -12.47
C LEU A 136 25.49 9.82 -12.62
N LYS A 137 26.43 8.89 -12.39
CA LYS A 137 27.87 9.13 -12.56
C LYS A 137 28.24 9.44 -14.00
N GLU A 138 27.70 8.69 -14.97
CA GLU A 138 27.89 8.92 -16.41
C GLU A 138 27.32 10.27 -16.85
N ASN A 139 26.28 10.77 -16.16
CA ASN A 139 25.67 12.07 -16.39
C ASN A 139 26.29 13.18 -15.49
N ASN A 140 27.52 13.00 -15.01
CA ASN A 140 28.30 13.98 -14.25
C ASN A 140 27.61 14.47 -12.96
N VAL A 141 26.72 13.68 -12.36
CA VAL A 141 26.15 13.99 -11.06
C VAL A 141 27.16 13.64 -9.97
N ASN A 142 27.52 14.63 -9.15
CA ASN A 142 28.40 14.41 -8.01
C ASN A 142 27.66 13.66 -6.89
N MET A 143 28.09 12.43 -6.61
CA MET A 143 27.52 11.58 -5.56
C MET A 143 28.47 11.50 -4.36
N ASN A 144 28.12 12.18 -3.27
CA ASN A 144 28.86 12.13 -2.01
C ASN A 144 28.32 10.99 -1.13
N LEU A 145 29.00 9.85 -1.15
CA LEU A 145 28.69 8.70 -0.28
C LEU A 145 29.43 8.81 1.05
N ASN A 146 28.92 8.16 2.09
CA ASN A 146 29.47 8.21 3.46
C ASN A 146 29.54 9.63 4.05
N SER A 147 28.80 10.59 3.49
CA SER A 147 28.73 11.96 3.99
C SER A 147 27.44 12.16 4.78
N ARG A 148 27.51 12.10 6.11
CA ARG A 148 26.35 12.35 6.97
C ARG A 148 26.08 13.85 7.04
N VAL A 149 24.87 14.27 6.66
CA VAL A 149 24.39 15.63 6.88
C VAL A 149 23.95 15.75 8.34
N GLU A 150 24.55 16.67 9.10
CA GLU A 150 24.21 16.92 10.51
C GLU A 150 23.27 18.12 10.69
N GLU A 151 23.43 19.14 9.85
CA GLU A 151 22.68 20.38 9.95
C GLU A 151 22.35 20.92 8.56
N ILE A 152 21.13 21.46 8.42
CA ILE A 152 20.70 22.23 7.26
C ILE A 152 20.48 23.66 7.71
N GLN A 153 21.23 24.60 7.14
CA GLN A 153 21.11 26.02 7.44
C GLN A 153 20.47 26.77 6.27
N PHE A 154 19.36 27.44 6.52
CA PHE A 154 18.73 28.34 5.55
C PHE A 154 19.48 29.66 5.54
N VAL A 155 20.12 29.98 4.43
CA VAL A 155 20.88 31.24 4.28
C VAL A 155 19.93 32.35 3.86
N ASP A 156 19.06 32.06 2.88
CA ASP A 156 18.02 32.95 2.39
C ASP A 156 16.84 32.14 1.80
N SER A 157 15.93 32.79 1.08
CA SER A 157 14.74 32.17 0.46
C SER A 157 15.05 31.16 -0.66
N SER A 158 16.31 31.09 -1.12
CA SER A 158 16.73 30.30 -2.27
C SER A 158 17.89 29.33 -1.99
N THR A 159 18.64 29.54 -0.90
CA THR A 159 19.88 28.81 -0.65
C THR A 159 19.89 28.15 0.72
N VAL A 160 20.30 26.88 0.76
CA VAL A 160 20.60 26.14 1.98
C VAL A 160 22.05 25.68 1.98
N THR A 161 22.68 25.68 3.16
CA THR A 161 23.99 25.08 3.39
C THR A 161 23.82 23.79 4.18
N LEU A 162 24.44 22.72 3.71
CA LEU A 162 24.50 21.44 4.40
C LEU A 162 25.82 21.35 5.16
N LYS A 163 25.79 21.17 6.47
CA LYS A 163 26.99 20.85 7.25
C LYS A 163 27.11 19.33 7.37
N ASN A 164 28.28 18.84 7.02
CA ASN A 164 28.61 17.43 7.05
C ASN A 164 29.79 17.20 8.00
N THR A 165 29.79 16.07 8.70
CA THR A 165 30.99 15.54 9.37
C THR A 165 31.89 14.95 8.29
N ASN A 166 33.15 15.41 8.20
CA ASN A 166 34.19 14.69 7.46
C ASN A 166 34.69 13.50 8.28
#